data_AF-I4CAI4-F1
#
_entry.id   AF-I4CAI4-F1
#
_cell.length_a   1.000
_cell.length_b   1.000
_cell.length_c   1.000
_cell.angle_alpha   90.00
_cell.angle_beta   90.00
_cell.angle_gamma   90.00
#
_symmetry.space_group_name_H-M   'P 1'
#
loop_
_entity.id
_entity.type
_entity.pdbx_description
1 polymer ?
#
loop_
_entity_poly.entity_id
_entity_poly.type
_entity_poly.pdbx_seq_one_letter_code
_entity_poly.pdbx_strand_id
1 'polypeptide(L)'
;MIVEYLIITLQIAVVAAFLLLWYYWVRKKFTASFLLEDNEQVLFPFRYFSWIFIGLIVAVALVQIHFVRVSASVHDQFASLSGLLLKHEQEAQALEDLRRSVAKLRHEVESNFKSLRAQTADQYALIKYMEASGTTKMASANAEKDPLMSMRGPSAALAPKDRFANEARAYSAPKPLEPAPEKTEDTKVYSMRLSRTGRATTDSLRVRKQPQADSPIIDQLSVGQEVKVTEKRASNEQVWFRIVTPGGKAGWVDVRYLKLEGNM
;
A
#
# COMPACT_ATOMS: atom_id res chain seq x y z
N MET A 1 -23.83 12.03 12.63
CA MET A 1 -24.81 13.12 12.54
C MET A 1 -26.23 12.72 12.95
N ILE A 2 -27.00 11.94 12.17
CA ILE A 2 -28.44 11.66 12.49
C ILE A 2 -28.61 10.94 13.84
N VAL A 3 -27.78 9.93 14.13
CA VAL A 3 -27.81 9.19 15.39
C VAL A 3 -27.42 10.06 16.58
N GLU A 4 -26.47 10.98 16.40
CA GLU A 4 -26.05 11.92 17.45
C GLU A 4 -27.17 12.92 17.78
N TYR A 5 -27.87 13.45 16.77
CA TYR A 5 -29.03 14.32 16.99
C TYR A 5 -30.17 13.59 17.71
N LEU A 6 -30.43 12.33 17.39
CA LEU A 6 -31.45 11.52 18.07
C LEU A 6 -31.12 11.31 19.56
N ILE A 7 -29.85 11.02 19.87
CA ILE A 7 -29.40 10.82 21.26
C ILE A 7 -29.47 12.13 22.06
N ILE A 8 -29.02 13.24 21.46
CA ILE A 8 -29.07 14.56 22.11
C ILE A 8 -30.52 14.99 22.36
N THR A 9 -31.41 14.84 21.38
CA THR A 9 -32.83 15.19 21.55
C THR A 9 -33.52 14.33 22.60
N LEU A 10 -33.22 13.03 22.65
CA LEU A 10 -33.71 12.12 23.69
C LEU A 10 -33.22 12.56 25.09
N GLN A 11 -31.95 12.94 25.22
CA GLN A 11 -31.40 13.44 26.49
C GLN A 11 -32.05 14.76 26.93
N ILE A 12 -32.25 15.71 26.01
CA ILE A 12 -32.95 16.96 26.30
C ILE A 12 -34.38 16.67 26.77
N ALA A 13 -35.07 15.74 26.12
CA ALA A 13 -36.42 15.33 26.51
C ALA A 13 -36.48 14.72 27.91
N VAL A 14 -35.49 13.88 28.28
CA VAL A 14 -35.40 13.29 29.62
C VAL A 14 -35.13 14.35 30.69
N VAL A 15 -34.23 15.30 30.43
CA VAL A 15 -33.95 16.41 31.36
C VAL A 15 -35.18 17.33 31.49
N ALA A 16 -35.86 17.63 30.40
CA ALA A 16 -37.07 18.45 30.41
C ALA A 16 -38.21 17.78 31.19
N ALA A 17 -38.45 16.48 30.97
CA ALA A 17 -39.43 15.71 31.73
C ALA A 17 -39.12 15.71 33.23
N PHE A 18 -37.83 15.58 33.58
CA PHE A 18 -37.38 15.63 34.97
C PHE A 18 -37.59 17.02 35.59
N LEU A 19 -37.28 18.10 34.87
CA LEU A 19 -37.52 19.47 35.32
C LEU A 19 -39.01 19.78 35.51
N LEU A 20 -39.86 19.26 34.63
CA LEU A 20 -41.32 19.38 34.77
C LEU A 20 -41.82 18.62 35.99
N LEU A 21 -41.34 17.40 36.21
CA LEU A 21 -41.69 16.58 37.38
C LEU A 21 -41.22 17.25 38.68
N TRP A 22 -40.00 17.82 38.66
CA TRP A 22 -39.44 18.62 39.75
C TRP A 22 -40.30 19.85 40.05
N TYR A 23 -40.62 20.64 39.02
CA TYR A 23 -41.49 21.82 39.15
C TYR A 23 -42.84 21.45 39.75
N TYR A 24 -43.45 20.35 39.29
CA TYR A 24 -44.73 19.88 39.80
C TYR A 24 -44.65 19.42 41.26
N TRP A 25 -43.59 18.67 41.62
CA TRP A 25 -43.37 18.19 42.97
C TRP A 25 -43.12 19.35 43.95
N VAL A 26 -42.23 20.28 43.57
CA VAL A 26 -41.93 21.48 44.34
C VAL A 26 -43.18 22.32 44.54
N ARG A 27 -43.94 22.62 43.48
CA ARG A 27 -45.20 23.38 43.57
C ARG A 27 -46.21 22.71 44.50
N LYS A 28 -46.42 21.39 44.38
CA LYS A 28 -47.33 20.63 45.24
C LYS A 28 -46.89 20.63 46.72
N LYS A 29 -45.58 20.48 46.99
CA LYS A 29 -45.01 20.53 48.34
C LYS A 29 -45.14 21.92 48.96
N PHE A 30 -44.86 22.99 48.22
CA PHE A 30 -45.01 24.36 48.71
C PHE A 30 -46.46 24.71 49.05
N THR A 31 -47.44 24.22 48.27
CA THR A 31 -48.86 24.43 48.57
C THR A 31 -49.32 23.63 49.81
N ALA A 32 -48.77 22.43 50.04
CA ALA A 32 -49.07 21.62 51.21
C ALA A 32 -48.39 22.12 52.49
N SER A 33 -47.19 22.70 52.38
CA SER A 33 -46.41 23.21 53.52
C SER A 33 -46.90 24.56 54.06
N PHE A 34 -47.78 25.26 53.35
CA PHE A 34 -48.34 26.54 53.81
C PHE A 34 -49.55 26.39 54.75
N LEU A 35 -50.06 25.16 54.96
CA LEU A 35 -51.27 24.87 55.75
C LEU A 35 -51.02 24.19 57.11
N LEU A 36 -49.77 23.94 57.51
CA LEU A 36 -49.45 23.36 58.82
C LEU A 36 -48.52 24.31 59.58
N GLU A 37 -49.14 24.89 60.60
CA GLU A 37 -48.69 25.84 61.61
C GLU A 37 -47.26 25.66 62.15
N ASP A 38 -46.76 26.79 62.67
CA ASP A 38 -45.88 26.97 63.83
C ASP A 38 -44.96 25.83 64.29
N ASN A 39 -43.72 26.28 64.56
CA ASN A 39 -42.76 25.72 65.49
C ASN A 39 -41.78 24.64 64.98
N GLU A 40 -40.49 25.01 65.09
CA GLU A 40 -39.30 24.16 65.21
C GLU A 40 -38.90 23.27 64.01
N GLN A 41 -37.90 23.79 63.28
CA GLN A 41 -36.86 23.04 62.56
C GLN A 41 -37.28 22.10 61.41
N VAL A 42 -37.68 22.69 60.28
CA VAL A 42 -37.50 22.04 58.98
C VAL A 42 -36.75 22.98 58.04
N LEU A 43 -35.50 23.30 58.40
CA LEU A 43 -34.55 23.84 57.43
C LEU A 43 -34.21 22.69 56.46
N PHE A 44 -35.05 22.62 55.44
CA PHE A 44 -35.16 21.61 54.39
C PHE A 44 -33.85 20.89 53.97
N PRO A 45 -33.93 19.61 53.54
CA PRO A 45 -32.81 18.82 52.99
C PRO A 45 -32.28 19.29 51.62
N PHE A 46 -32.51 20.56 51.23
CA PHE A 46 -32.13 21.13 49.93
C PHE A 46 -30.62 21.12 49.66
N ARG A 47 -29.78 21.23 50.70
CA ARG A 47 -28.31 21.24 50.49
C ARG A 47 -27.79 19.92 49.93
N TYR A 48 -28.24 18.78 50.46
CA TYR A 48 -27.82 17.47 49.98
C TYR A 48 -28.34 17.18 48.58
N PHE A 49 -29.57 17.60 48.29
CA PHE A 49 -30.17 17.40 46.98
C PHE A 49 -29.42 18.18 45.87
N SER A 50 -28.97 19.41 46.15
CA SER A 50 -28.17 20.20 45.22
C SER A 50 -26.83 19.53 44.87
N TRP A 51 -26.15 18.92 45.85
CA TRP A 51 -24.90 18.20 45.63
C TRP A 51 -25.09 16.89 44.85
N ILE A 52 -26.18 16.15 45.13
CA ILE A 52 -26.54 14.95 44.37
C ILE A 52 -26.83 15.31 42.90
N PHE A 53 -27.51 16.43 42.65
CA PHE A 53 -27.82 16.89 41.30
C PHE A 53 -26.57 17.34 40.53
N ILE A 54 -25.65 18.07 41.19
CA ILE A 54 -24.35 18.42 40.61
C ILE A 54 -23.55 17.16 40.28
N GLY A 55 -23.52 16.18 41.19
CA GLY A 55 -22.86 14.89 40.96
C GLY A 55 -23.43 14.13 39.76
N LEU A 56 -24.76 14.13 39.59
CA LEU A 56 -25.43 13.51 38.45
C LEU A 56 -25.07 14.20 37.13
N ILE A 57 -25.05 15.54 37.10
CA ILE A 57 -24.64 16.31 35.90
C ILE A 57 -23.20 16.00 35.53
N VAL A 58 -22.28 15.97 36.50
CA VAL A 58 -20.87 15.63 36.26
C VAL A 58 -20.72 14.20 35.75
N ALA A 59 -21.45 13.24 36.31
CA ALA A 59 -21.45 11.86 35.84
C ALA A 59 -21.93 11.75 34.39
N VAL A 60 -23.03 12.44 34.04
CA VAL A 60 -23.53 12.48 32.66
C VAL A 60 -22.52 13.14 31.72
N ALA A 61 -21.89 14.24 32.13
CA ALA A 61 -20.86 14.91 31.33
C ALA A 61 -19.64 14.01 31.09
N LEU A 62 -19.19 13.23 32.09
CA LEU A 62 -18.09 12.28 31.94
C LEU A 62 -18.44 11.15 30.96
N VAL A 63 -19.66 10.61 31.05
CA VAL A 63 -20.17 9.61 30.10
C VAL A 63 -20.23 10.18 28.68
N GLN A 64 -20.67 11.43 28.52
CA GLN A 64 -20.69 12.11 27.22
C GLN A 64 -19.28 12.31 26.65
N ILE A 65 -18.32 12.78 27.45
CA ILE A 65 -16.93 12.95 27.01
C ILE A 65 -16.33 11.60 26.58
N HIS A 66 -16.60 10.53 27.33
CA HIS A 66 -16.17 9.18 26.97
C HIS A 66 -16.81 8.73 25.65
N PHE A 67 -18.12 8.93 25.49
CA PHE A 67 -18.84 8.57 24.27
C PHE A 67 -18.32 9.32 23.04
N VAL A 68 -18.04 10.62 23.16
CA VAL A 68 -17.45 11.41 22.07
C VAL A 68 -16.10 10.86 21.65
N ARG A 69 -15.21 10.52 22.61
CA ARG A 69 -13.91 9.90 22.30
C ARG A 69 -14.06 8.55 21.59
N VAL A 70 -14.96 7.70 22.06
CA VAL A 70 -15.23 6.41 21.41
C VAL A 70 -15.79 6.61 20.01
N SER A 71 -16.74 7.54 19.82
CA SER A 71 -17.34 7.82 18.52
C SER A 71 -16.33 8.35 17.49
N ALA A 72 -15.37 9.18 17.93
CA ALA A 72 -14.28 9.64 17.08
C ALA A 72 -13.36 8.48 16.68
N SER A 73 -12.99 7.63 17.64
CA SER A 73 -12.20 6.43 17.36
C SER A 73 -12.90 5.47 16.38
N VAL A 74 -14.23 5.33 16.48
CA VAL A 74 -15.02 4.50 15.56
C VAL A 74 -15.06 5.11 14.16
N HIS A 75 -15.19 6.44 14.04
CA HIS A 75 -15.12 7.13 12.74
C HIS A 75 -13.76 6.95 12.07
N ASP A 76 -12.66 7.06 12.81
CA ASP A 76 -11.31 6.87 12.26
C ASP A 76 -11.13 5.43 11.75
N GLN A 77 -11.61 4.44 12.50
CA GLN A 77 -11.57 3.05 12.06
C GLN A 77 -12.44 2.82 10.82
N PHE A 78 -13.65 3.39 10.77
CA PHE A 78 -14.53 3.28 9.61
C PHE A 78 -13.98 3.97 8.36
N ALA A 79 -13.31 5.12 8.52
CA ALA A 79 -12.61 5.81 7.44
C ALA A 79 -11.45 4.96 6.89
N SER A 80 -10.69 4.31 7.77
CA SER A 80 -9.61 3.41 7.34
C SER A 80 -10.14 2.16 6.60
N LEU A 81 -11.24 1.58 7.07
CA LEU A 81 -11.86 0.40 6.49
C LEU A 81 -12.49 0.71 5.12
N SER A 82 -13.20 1.83 5.01
CA SER A 82 -13.76 2.28 3.73
C SER A 82 -12.66 2.59 2.71
N GLY A 83 -11.54 3.20 3.14
CA GLY A 83 -10.36 3.39 2.29
C GLY A 83 -9.75 2.08 1.80
N LEU A 84 -9.70 1.04 2.64
CA LEU A 84 -9.23 -0.29 2.23
C LEU A 84 -10.18 -0.99 1.25
N LEU A 85 -11.49 -0.91 1.48
CA LEU A 85 -12.48 -1.47 0.57
C LEU A 85 -12.41 -0.83 -0.82
N LEU A 86 -12.32 0.51 -0.87
CA LEU A 86 -12.18 1.24 -2.12
C LEU A 86 -10.90 0.82 -2.88
N LYS A 87 -9.80 0.62 -2.16
CA LYS A 87 -8.54 0.16 -2.76
C LYS A 87 -8.66 -1.25 -3.33
N HIS A 88 -9.34 -2.15 -2.63
CA HIS A 88 -9.62 -3.49 -3.12
C HIS A 88 -10.48 -3.48 -4.39
N GLU A 89 -11.48 -2.60 -4.43
CA GLU A 89 -12.32 -2.41 -5.61
C GLU A 89 -11.53 -1.89 -6.81
N GLN A 90 -10.63 -0.93 -6.59
CA GLN A 90 -9.71 -0.44 -7.63
C GLN A 90 -8.77 -1.54 -8.16
N GLU A 91 -8.23 -2.38 -7.27
CA GLU A 91 -7.36 -3.50 -7.66
C GLU A 91 -8.14 -4.55 -8.48
N ALA A 92 -9.39 -4.81 -8.13
CA ALA A 92 -10.27 -5.69 -8.91
C ALA A 92 -10.54 -5.12 -10.31
N GLN A 93 -10.82 -3.82 -10.42
CA GLN A 93 -11.02 -3.16 -11.72
C GLN A 93 -9.75 -3.20 -12.58
N ALA A 94 -8.58 -2.94 -12.00
CA ALA A 94 -7.31 -3.02 -12.72
C ALA A 94 -7.03 -4.44 -13.24
N LEU A 95 -7.38 -5.47 -12.47
CA LEU A 95 -7.24 -6.87 -12.89
C LEU A 95 -8.19 -7.21 -14.05
N GLU A 96 -9.42 -6.70 -14.03
CA GLU A 96 -10.36 -6.86 -15.14
C GLU A 96 -9.86 -6.21 -16.43
N ASP A 97 -9.33 -4.99 -16.34
CA ASP A 97 -8.77 -4.29 -17.49
C ASP A 97 -7.54 -5.01 -18.05
N LEU A 98 -6.67 -5.53 -17.16
CA LEU A 98 -5.55 -6.37 -17.59
C LEU A 98 -6.06 -7.62 -18.31
N ARG A 99 -7.08 -8.30 -17.78
CA ARG A 99 -7.69 -9.48 -18.42
C ARG A 99 -8.25 -9.14 -19.80
N ARG A 100 -8.93 -7.99 -19.96
CA ARG A 100 -9.43 -7.52 -21.26
C ARG A 100 -8.29 -7.26 -22.24
N SER A 101 -7.20 -6.63 -21.78
CA SER A 101 -6.03 -6.37 -22.62
C SER A 101 -5.36 -7.67 -23.10
N VAL A 102 -5.23 -8.68 -22.23
CA VAL A 102 -4.69 -10.00 -22.58
C VAL A 102 -5.59 -10.71 -23.60
N ALA A 103 -6.91 -10.65 -23.42
CA ALA A 103 -7.86 -11.22 -24.38
C ALA A 103 -7.77 -10.54 -25.76
N LYS A 104 -7.63 -9.21 -25.78
CA LYS A 104 -7.43 -8.45 -27.02
C LYS A 104 -6.13 -8.83 -27.72
N LEU A 105 -5.02 -8.85 -26.99
CA LEU A 105 -3.71 -9.21 -27.54
C LEU A 105 -3.71 -10.65 -28.08
N ARG A 106 -4.38 -11.57 -27.38
CA ARG A 106 -4.56 -12.95 -27.85
C ARG A 106 -5.31 -13.00 -29.19
N HIS A 107 -6.36 -12.21 -29.34
CA HIS A 107 -7.10 -12.11 -30.61
C HIS A 107 -6.24 -11.54 -31.74
N GLU A 108 -5.44 -10.51 -31.46
CA GLU A 108 -4.51 -9.92 -32.43
C GLU A 108 -3.40 -10.90 -32.84
N VAL A 109 -2.86 -11.68 -31.90
CA VAL A 109 -1.88 -12.72 -32.21
C VAL A 109 -2.49 -13.79 -33.12
N GLU A 110 -3.71 -14.24 -32.81
CA GLU A 110 -4.40 -15.25 -33.62
C GLU A 110 -4.72 -14.73 -35.03
N SER A 111 -5.18 -13.48 -35.15
CA SER A 111 -5.47 -12.88 -36.46
C SER A 111 -4.21 -12.67 -37.29
N ASN A 112 -3.12 -12.20 -36.69
CA ASN A 112 -1.82 -12.05 -37.33
C ASN A 112 -1.24 -13.40 -37.78
N PHE A 113 -1.42 -14.45 -36.98
CA PHE A 113 -0.96 -15.79 -37.37
C PHE A 113 -1.77 -16.37 -38.54
N LYS A 114 -3.09 -16.13 -38.54
CA LYS A 114 -3.97 -16.52 -39.64
C LYS A 114 -3.63 -15.78 -40.94
N SER A 115 -3.35 -14.48 -40.87
CA SER A 115 -2.96 -13.69 -42.05
C SER A 115 -1.59 -14.12 -42.59
N LEU A 116 -0.63 -14.40 -41.71
CA LEU A 116 0.69 -14.91 -42.11
C LEU A 116 0.56 -16.27 -42.81
N ARG A 117 -0.27 -17.18 -42.27
CA ARG A 117 -0.55 -18.47 -42.92
C ARG A 117 -1.17 -18.28 -44.31
N ALA A 118 -2.13 -17.37 -44.47
CA ALA A 118 -2.72 -17.07 -45.77
C ALA A 118 -1.65 -16.55 -46.74
N GLN A 119 -0.82 -15.58 -46.33
CA GLN A 119 0.28 -15.08 -47.16
C GLN A 119 1.27 -16.18 -47.57
N THR A 120 1.66 -17.07 -46.64
CA THR A 120 2.57 -18.18 -46.97
C THR A 120 1.93 -19.17 -47.94
N ALA A 121 0.62 -19.42 -47.84
CA ALA A 121 -0.09 -20.29 -48.76
C ALA A 121 -0.19 -19.66 -50.17
N ASP A 122 -0.47 -18.37 -50.25
CA ASP A 122 -0.50 -17.61 -51.51
C ASP A 122 0.89 -17.59 -52.17
N GLN A 123 1.96 -17.38 -51.38
CA GLN A 123 3.33 -17.41 -51.86
C GLN A 123 3.72 -18.80 -52.39
N TYR A 124 3.33 -19.87 -51.70
CA TYR A 124 3.57 -21.25 -52.16
C TYR A 124 2.80 -21.56 -53.45
N ALA A 125 1.53 -21.13 -53.55
CA ALA A 125 0.73 -21.29 -54.76
C ALA A 125 1.35 -20.55 -55.96
N LEU A 126 1.88 -19.34 -55.73
CA LEU A 126 2.57 -18.56 -56.76
C LEU A 126 3.85 -19.25 -57.24
N ILE A 127 4.69 -19.75 -56.32
CA ILE A 127 5.91 -20.50 -56.66
C ILE A 127 5.56 -21.73 -57.49
N LYS A 128 4.56 -22.51 -57.06
CA LYS A 128 4.10 -23.69 -57.78
C LYS A 128 3.57 -23.37 -59.18
N TYR A 129 2.90 -22.23 -59.36
CA TYR A 129 2.44 -21.77 -60.67
C TYR A 129 3.61 -21.34 -61.57
N MET A 130 4.63 -20.64 -61.03
CA MET A 130 5.84 -20.29 -61.77
C MET A 130 6.62 -21.53 -62.22
N GLU A 131 6.74 -22.53 -61.35
CA GLU A 131 7.35 -23.82 -61.70
C GLU A 131 6.57 -24.56 -62.80
N ALA A 132 5.23 -24.55 -62.73
CA ALA A 132 4.36 -25.19 -63.73
C ALA A 132 4.29 -24.45 -65.07
N SER A 133 4.50 -23.13 -65.08
CA SER A 133 4.51 -22.30 -66.30
C SER A 133 5.86 -22.28 -67.03
N GLY A 134 6.86 -23.04 -66.55
CA GLY A 134 8.11 -23.29 -67.27
C GLY A 134 9.05 -22.08 -67.39
N THR A 135 8.87 -21.05 -66.57
CA THR A 135 9.74 -19.86 -66.54
C THR A 135 10.96 -20.07 -65.62
N THR A 136 11.67 -21.18 -65.80
CA THR A 136 12.98 -21.39 -65.18
C THR A 136 14.05 -21.45 -66.26
N LYS A 137 14.59 -20.28 -66.65
CA LYS A 137 15.97 -20.14 -67.12
C LYS A 137 16.40 -18.67 -67.14
N MET A 138 17.66 -18.47 -66.77
CA MET A 138 18.41 -17.23 -66.51
C MET A 138 18.25 -16.76 -65.04
N ALA A 139 19.25 -16.83 -64.15
CA ALA A 139 20.68 -16.73 -64.38
C ALA A 139 21.50 -17.52 -63.34
N SER A 140 22.36 -18.40 -63.83
CA SER A 140 23.62 -18.76 -63.20
C SER A 140 24.68 -18.78 -64.31
N ALA A 141 25.60 -17.82 -64.27
CA ALA A 141 27.03 -18.00 -64.58
C ALA A 141 27.75 -16.63 -64.66
N ASN A 142 28.56 -16.35 -63.63
CA ASN A 142 29.83 -15.61 -63.59
C ASN A 142 30.02 -14.29 -64.37
N ALA A 143 30.25 -13.20 -63.64
CA ALA A 143 31.47 -12.38 -63.78
C ALA A 143 31.59 -11.36 -62.63
N GLU A 144 32.74 -11.43 -61.95
CA GLU A 144 33.33 -10.50 -61.01
C GLU A 144 33.37 -9.02 -61.50
N LYS A 145 32.95 -8.06 -60.65
CA LYS A 145 33.55 -6.71 -60.39
C LYS A 145 32.56 -5.74 -59.73
N ASP A 146 32.87 -5.33 -58.49
CA ASP A 146 32.40 -4.11 -57.79
C ASP A 146 32.67 -2.81 -58.60
N PRO A 147 32.24 -1.57 -58.20
CA PRO A 147 31.10 -1.08 -57.39
C PRO A 147 30.40 0.17 -58.02
N LEU A 148 29.22 0.61 -57.54
CA LEU A 148 28.95 2.05 -57.25
C LEU A 148 27.55 2.32 -56.65
N MET A 149 27.54 3.17 -55.63
CA MET A 149 26.42 3.72 -54.85
C MET A 149 25.49 4.68 -55.62
N SER A 150 24.26 4.85 -55.12
CA SER A 150 23.80 6.10 -54.43
C SER A 150 22.36 6.55 -54.74
N MET A 151 21.58 6.82 -53.67
CA MET A 151 20.79 8.05 -53.36
C MET A 151 19.78 7.70 -52.22
N ARG A 152 19.97 7.99 -50.92
CA ARG A 152 20.02 9.26 -50.13
C ARG A 152 18.67 10.01 -50.16
N GLY A 153 17.94 10.42 -49.11
CA GLY A 153 18.02 10.48 -47.62
C GLY A 153 16.62 10.99 -47.09
N PRO A 154 16.42 11.58 -45.88
CA PRO A 154 17.39 12.05 -44.89
C PRO A 154 17.19 11.49 -43.46
N SER A 155 18.31 11.23 -42.77
CA SER A 155 18.37 11.24 -41.29
C SER A 155 19.59 12.05 -40.88
N ALA A 156 19.35 13.13 -40.14
CA ALA A 156 20.37 14.03 -39.63
C ALA A 156 20.69 13.69 -38.17
N ALA A 157 21.93 13.20 -37.98
CA ALA A 157 22.88 13.40 -36.88
C ALA A 157 22.41 13.36 -35.40
N LEU A 158 23.05 12.48 -34.61
CA LEU A 158 24.02 12.80 -33.53
C LEU A 158 24.47 11.51 -32.79
N ALA A 159 25.80 11.34 -32.64
CA ALA A 159 26.54 10.19 -32.06
C ALA A 159 26.38 10.09 -30.49
N PRO A 160 26.99 9.14 -29.69
CA PRO A 160 28.22 8.35 -29.96
C PRO A 160 28.45 6.96 -29.25
N LYS A 161 29.59 6.33 -29.62
CA LYS A 161 30.55 5.51 -28.80
C LYS A 161 30.34 3.99 -28.58
N ASP A 162 31.08 3.22 -29.38
CA ASP A 162 31.97 2.09 -29.04
C ASP A 162 31.95 1.56 -27.60
N ARG A 163 31.43 0.33 -27.38
CA ARG A 163 31.88 -0.63 -26.34
C ARG A 163 31.39 -2.06 -26.62
N PHE A 164 31.92 -2.75 -27.63
CA PHE A 164 31.77 -4.20 -27.73
C PHE A 164 33.03 -4.83 -28.33
N ALA A 165 34.09 -4.94 -27.53
CA ALA A 165 35.31 -5.62 -27.93
C ALA A 165 35.97 -6.34 -26.75
N ASN A 166 35.19 -7.05 -25.92
CA ASN A 166 35.73 -7.85 -24.81
C ASN A 166 34.60 -8.54 -24.07
N GLU A 167 34.35 -9.83 -24.37
CA GLU A 167 34.21 -10.92 -23.38
C GLU A 167 33.88 -12.26 -24.10
N ALA A 168 34.75 -12.72 -25.01
CA ALA A 168 34.70 -14.09 -25.52
C ALA A 168 35.80 -14.92 -24.84
N ARG A 169 35.69 -15.12 -23.52
CA ARG A 169 36.44 -16.14 -22.78
C ARG A 169 35.52 -16.72 -21.71
N ALA A 170 35.41 -18.05 -21.72
CA ALA A 170 34.73 -18.94 -20.77
C ALA A 170 33.32 -19.44 -21.18
N TYR A 171 33.25 -20.12 -22.33
CA TYR A 171 32.33 -21.26 -22.44
C TYR A 171 33.03 -22.50 -21.87
N SER A 172 32.69 -22.86 -20.63
CA SER A 172 32.77 -24.24 -20.15
C SER A 172 31.35 -24.64 -19.75
N ALA A 173 30.93 -25.79 -20.27
CA ALA A 173 29.54 -26.24 -20.35
C ALA A 173 28.78 -26.23 -19.00
N PRO A 174 27.48 -25.87 -18.99
CA PRO A 174 26.68 -25.92 -17.77
C PRO A 174 26.31 -27.36 -17.41
N LYS A 175 26.55 -27.70 -16.14
CA LYS A 175 26.14 -28.92 -15.43
C LYS A 175 24.60 -28.92 -15.22
N PRO A 176 23.91 -30.08 -15.19
CA PRO A 176 22.44 -30.14 -15.12
C PRO A 176 21.89 -29.45 -13.86
N LEU A 177 20.95 -28.51 -14.05
CA LEU A 177 20.22 -27.84 -12.98
C LEU A 177 18.87 -28.56 -12.77
N GLU A 178 18.75 -29.20 -11.60
CA GLU A 178 17.50 -29.59 -10.93
C GLU A 178 16.58 -28.37 -10.65
N PRO A 179 15.28 -28.59 -10.37
CA PRO A 179 14.19 -27.74 -10.82
C PRO A 179 14.11 -26.36 -10.17
N ALA A 180 13.62 -25.41 -10.96
CA ALA A 180 13.32 -24.04 -10.57
C ALA A 180 12.41 -23.95 -9.32
N PRO A 181 12.67 -23.02 -8.39
CA PRO A 181 11.70 -22.74 -7.33
C PRO A 181 10.43 -22.13 -7.93
N GLU A 182 9.34 -22.74 -7.50
CA GLU A 182 7.95 -22.54 -7.88
C GLU A 182 7.44 -21.12 -7.58
N LYS A 183 6.36 -20.75 -8.29
CA LYS A 183 5.77 -19.41 -8.42
C LYS A 183 5.55 -18.64 -7.11
N THR A 184 6.00 -17.39 -7.18
CA THR A 184 5.59 -16.16 -6.49
C THR A 184 4.17 -16.12 -5.87
N GLU A 185 4.10 -15.87 -4.57
CA GLU A 185 2.98 -15.22 -3.90
C GLU A 185 3.15 -13.69 -3.93
N ASP A 186 2.10 -12.97 -4.31
CA ASP A 186 2.05 -11.52 -4.46
C ASP A 186 2.14 -10.80 -3.10
N THR A 187 3.36 -10.64 -2.60
CA THR A 187 3.62 -9.77 -1.44
C THR A 187 3.71 -8.32 -1.89
N LYS A 188 2.79 -7.47 -1.42
CA LYS A 188 2.79 -6.03 -1.66
C LYS A 188 4.00 -5.36 -1.00
N VAL A 189 5.10 -5.24 -1.74
CA VAL A 189 6.36 -4.66 -1.24
C VAL A 189 6.27 -3.13 -1.27
N TYR A 190 6.05 -2.50 -0.12
CA TYR A 190 6.15 -1.05 0.02
C TYR A 190 7.59 -0.66 0.35
N SER A 191 8.19 0.25 -0.42
CA SER A 191 9.53 0.80 -0.13
C SER A 191 9.52 2.33 -0.16
N MET A 192 10.26 2.93 0.76
CA MET A 192 10.45 4.37 0.89
C MET A 192 11.94 4.65 1.02
N ARG A 193 12.45 5.58 0.23
CA ARG A 193 13.85 6.03 0.34
C ARG A 193 14.01 6.90 1.58
N LEU A 194 15.08 6.65 2.33
CA LEU A 194 15.45 7.40 3.53
C LEU A 194 16.90 7.89 3.37
N SER A 195 17.26 8.97 4.08
CA SER A 195 18.65 9.37 4.25
C SER A 195 18.82 9.89 5.67
N ARG A 196 18.89 8.97 6.63
CA ARG A 196 19.02 9.28 8.06
C ARG A 196 20.15 8.47 8.67
N THR A 197 20.64 8.88 9.82
CA THR A 197 21.51 8.06 10.66
C THR A 197 20.66 7.31 11.68
N GLY A 198 21.11 6.12 12.06
CA GLY A 198 20.44 5.29 13.04
C GLY A 198 21.46 4.56 13.91
N ARG A 199 21.05 4.25 15.14
CA ARG A 199 21.86 3.59 16.15
C ARG A 199 21.25 2.26 16.55
N ALA A 200 22.06 1.22 16.59
CA ALA A 200 21.61 -0.10 17.07
C ALA A 200 21.29 -0.04 18.57
N THR A 201 20.13 -0.57 18.97
CA THR A 201 19.67 -0.56 20.37
C THR A 201 19.99 -1.85 21.13
N THR A 202 20.45 -2.89 20.43
CA THR A 202 20.80 -4.20 20.99
C THR A 202 22.22 -4.58 20.61
N ASP A 203 22.84 -5.41 21.43
CA ASP A 203 24.05 -6.13 21.04
C ASP A 203 23.72 -7.23 20.03
N SER A 204 24.59 -7.39 19.02
CA SER A 204 24.48 -8.39 17.95
C SER A 204 23.25 -8.25 17.04
N LEU A 205 22.91 -7.03 16.63
CA LEU A 205 21.86 -6.81 15.64
C LEU A 205 22.27 -7.39 14.28
N ARG A 206 21.55 -8.42 13.83
CA ARG A 206 21.85 -9.15 12.60
C ARG A 206 21.45 -8.36 11.36
N VAL A 207 22.42 -8.12 10.49
CA VAL A 207 22.23 -7.53 9.16
C VAL A 207 22.03 -8.64 8.14
N ARG A 208 20.91 -8.62 7.41
CA ARG A 208 20.52 -9.68 6.46
C ARG A 208 20.61 -9.23 5.02
N LYS A 209 20.78 -10.19 4.10
CA LYS A 209 20.87 -9.94 2.65
C LYS A 209 19.55 -9.44 2.05
N GLN A 210 18.42 -9.94 2.54
CA GLN A 210 17.07 -9.61 2.12
C GLN A 210 16.21 -9.20 3.32
N PRO A 211 15.14 -8.42 3.11
CA PRO A 211 14.22 -7.94 4.15
C PRO A 211 13.27 -9.06 4.61
N GLN A 212 13.82 -10.17 5.07
CA GLN A 212 13.10 -11.36 5.49
C GLN A 212 13.82 -12.01 6.69
N ALA A 213 13.04 -12.60 7.60
CA ALA A 213 13.58 -13.23 8.80
C ALA A 213 14.45 -14.46 8.49
N ASP A 214 14.19 -15.17 7.39
CA ASP A 214 14.92 -16.39 6.99
C ASP A 214 16.11 -16.11 6.05
N SER A 215 16.31 -14.84 5.68
CA SER A 215 17.43 -14.45 4.82
C SER A 215 18.78 -14.69 5.50
N PRO A 216 19.84 -15.07 4.76
CA PRO A 216 21.19 -15.19 5.30
C PRO A 216 21.68 -13.87 5.93
N ILE A 217 22.41 -14.02 7.04
CA ILE A 217 23.03 -12.93 7.81
C ILE A 217 24.39 -12.62 7.17
N ILE A 218 24.63 -11.35 6.85
CA ILE A 218 25.84 -10.88 6.18
C ILE A 218 26.75 -10.04 7.08
N ASP A 219 26.20 -9.52 8.18
CA ASP A 219 26.94 -8.73 9.17
C ASP A 219 26.22 -8.70 10.52
N GLN A 220 26.89 -8.21 11.56
CA GLN A 220 26.30 -7.97 12.88
C GLN A 220 26.75 -6.61 13.42
N LEU A 221 25.81 -5.85 13.99
CA LEU A 221 26.09 -4.57 14.62
C LEU A 221 26.11 -4.72 16.15
N SER A 222 27.06 -4.03 16.79
CA SER A 222 27.13 -3.89 18.24
C SER A 222 26.18 -2.80 18.74
N VAL A 223 25.82 -2.84 20.02
CA VAL A 223 24.98 -1.79 20.62
C VAL A 223 25.64 -0.41 20.44
N GLY A 224 24.83 0.60 20.16
CA GLY A 224 25.33 1.97 20.03
C GLY A 224 26.04 2.27 18.71
N GLN A 225 26.25 1.27 17.84
CA GLN A 225 26.90 1.47 16.54
C GLN A 225 26.02 2.29 15.60
N GLU A 226 26.62 3.31 14.98
CA GLU A 226 25.96 4.21 14.05
C GLU A 226 26.02 3.66 12.61
N VAL A 227 24.88 3.73 11.91
CA VAL A 227 24.74 3.28 10.53
C VAL A 227 23.88 4.26 9.73
N LYS A 228 24.13 4.34 8.42
CA LYS A 228 23.33 5.17 7.51
C LYS A 228 22.12 4.38 7.02
N VAL A 229 20.92 4.90 7.26
CA VAL A 229 19.64 4.34 6.81
C VAL A 229 19.26 4.94 5.46
N THR A 230 19.10 4.08 4.46
CA THR A 230 18.90 4.44 3.05
C THR A 230 17.50 4.12 2.51
N GLU A 231 16.81 3.16 3.14
CA GLU A 231 15.50 2.70 2.68
C GLU A 231 14.71 2.13 3.86
N LYS A 232 13.39 2.27 3.83
CA LYS A 232 12.43 1.56 4.67
C LYS A 232 11.58 0.68 3.77
N ARG A 233 11.44 -0.60 4.08
CA ARG A 233 10.64 -1.54 3.31
C ARG A 233 9.75 -2.37 4.21
N ALA A 234 8.48 -2.52 3.86
CA ALA A 234 7.58 -3.47 4.49
C ALA A 234 7.54 -4.77 3.67
N SER A 235 7.75 -5.91 4.33
CA SER A 235 7.72 -7.25 3.75
C SER A 235 7.10 -8.19 4.77
N ASN A 236 6.02 -8.90 4.40
CA ASN A 236 5.32 -9.87 5.24
C ASN A 236 5.07 -9.35 6.66
N GLU A 237 4.35 -8.22 6.76
CA GLU A 237 3.97 -7.55 8.02
C GLU A 237 5.11 -6.97 8.87
N GLN A 238 6.37 -7.26 8.51
CA GLN A 238 7.55 -6.76 9.19
C GLN A 238 8.18 -5.61 8.40
N VAL A 239 8.67 -4.61 9.12
CA VAL A 239 9.31 -3.44 8.52
C VAL A 239 10.82 -3.54 8.71
N TRP A 240 11.53 -3.28 7.63
CA TRP A 240 12.98 -3.39 7.52
C TRP A 240 13.58 -2.05 7.11
N PHE A 241 14.72 -1.72 7.70
CA PHE A 241 15.58 -0.64 7.24
C PHE A 241 16.74 -1.20 6.44
N ARG A 242 16.99 -0.61 5.27
CA ARG A 242 18.24 -0.81 4.55
C ARG A 242 19.29 0.12 5.12
N ILE A 243 20.36 -0.46 5.61
CA ILE A 243 21.47 0.26 6.20
C ILE A 243 22.74 0.11 5.37
N VAL A 244 23.64 1.08 5.52
CA VAL A 244 25.02 1.01 5.07
C VAL A 244 25.90 1.21 6.29
N THR A 245 26.74 0.22 6.59
CA THR A 245 27.69 0.29 7.69
C THR A 245 28.86 1.23 7.35
N PRO A 246 29.60 1.74 8.34
CA PRO A 246 30.78 2.56 8.08
C PRO A 246 31.82 1.85 7.19
N GLY A 247 31.87 0.52 7.22
CA GLY A 247 32.70 -0.32 6.35
C GLY A 247 32.16 -0.52 4.92
N GLY A 248 31.11 0.20 4.52
CA GLY A 248 30.55 0.17 3.17
C GLY A 248 29.65 -1.03 2.84
N LYS A 249 29.39 -1.93 3.81
CA LYS A 249 28.48 -3.06 3.59
C LYS A 249 27.03 -2.60 3.71
N ALA A 250 26.20 -3.02 2.77
CA ALA A 250 24.77 -2.70 2.75
C ALA A 250 23.92 -3.94 3.07
N GLY A 251 22.89 -3.77 3.90
CA GLY A 251 21.99 -4.86 4.26
C GLY A 251 20.72 -4.40 4.96
N TRP A 252 19.91 -5.36 5.39
CA TRP A 252 18.60 -5.13 5.99
C TRP A 252 18.59 -5.47 7.47
N VAL A 253 18.04 -4.57 8.27
CA VAL A 253 17.83 -4.75 9.71
C VAL A 253 16.38 -4.47 10.07
N ASP A 254 15.88 -5.09 11.12
CA ASP A 254 14.54 -4.84 11.62
C ASP A 254 14.47 -3.44 12.25
N VAL A 255 13.42 -2.68 11.89
CA VAL A 255 13.17 -1.32 12.39
C VAL A 255 13.11 -1.25 13.91
N ARG A 256 12.63 -2.30 14.58
CA ARG A 256 12.45 -2.33 16.04
C ARG A 256 13.76 -2.20 16.82
N TYR A 257 14.87 -2.59 16.22
CA TYR A 257 16.19 -2.61 16.88
C TYR A 257 17.12 -1.49 16.39
N LEU A 258 16.59 -0.55 15.60
CA LEU A 258 17.35 0.59 15.08
C LEU A 258 16.63 1.90 15.41
N LYS A 259 17.24 2.69 16.28
CA LYS A 259 16.73 4.02 16.64
C LYS A 259 17.26 5.05 15.64
N LEU A 260 16.38 5.66 14.86
CA LEU A 260 16.75 6.75 13.97
C LEU A 260 17.09 7.99 14.79
N GLU A 261 18.18 8.67 14.44
CA GLU A 261 18.47 9.98 15.00
C GLU A 261 17.58 11.03 14.33
N GLY A 262 16.91 11.81 15.18
CA GLY A 262 16.08 12.94 14.76
C GLY A 262 16.72 14.22 15.24
N ASN A 263 17.07 15.10 14.30
CA ASN A 263 17.06 16.52 14.61
C ASN A 263 15.64 16.84 15.05
N MET A 264 15.49 17.23 16.32
CA MET A 264 14.27 17.83 16.85
C MET A 264 14.01 19.16 16.15
#